data_AF-A0A1B6FLU5-F1
#
_entry.id   AF-A0A1B6FLU5-F1
#
_cell.length_a   1.000
_cell.length_b   1.000
_cell.length_c   1.000
_cell.angle_alpha   90.00
_cell.angle_beta   90.00
_cell.angle_gamma   90.00
#
_symmetry.space_group_name_H-M   'P 1'
#
loop_
_entity.id
_entity.type
_entity.pdbx_description
1 polymer ?
#
loop_
_entity_poly.entity_id
_entity_poly.type
_entity_poly.pdbx_seq_one_letter_code
_entity_poly.pdbx_strand_id
1 'polypeptide(L)'
;MENQYVYTKKRSEFGRQCIFNDEGPKIVDNLLPNKALIDEYILRDPVHRGVQCSKTYAEHDLNTIRAEYDQHSMNHAEGGWPKDINPLDIEQTMRFRKKVEKDEMYIHTVLQLSHPMEHCIFQNNAVNIYELYFTDDDQSALVERSKSRTVNVFRDPSAHKRPIHHLSWSPDGGSRLAVTHCNLEFQRAPTDLSTHSYIWQVENPNKPELVLQPTVPLVCLEYNPKDPHSLVSGLYNGQVAFFDTRRGGDPVELSSLAHSHRDPTHQVLWINSKSGTEFFSASSDGQVKWWDVRKLNEPMETLILDMTKGEEQSLNRALGASCLEYEPTIPTRFMIGTENGIVIAGNRKGKTPQEKLGATYKTHHGPIYALQRNPAFVKNFLTIGDWTARIWSEDCKESSIIWTSYHRSFLTGGSWSPTRYSVFYTTRMDGTVDAWDILQNQREACLSVKVNMSSSCNLAQGQ
;
A
#
# COMPACT_ATOMS: atom_id res chain seq x y z
N MET A 1 49.70 -11.57 82.34
CA MET A 1 49.25 -12.10 81.03
C MET A 1 50.41 -12.87 80.46
N GLU A 2 50.44 -14.19 80.65
CA GLU A 2 51.39 -15.05 79.97
C GLU A 2 50.98 -15.11 78.49
N ASN A 3 51.85 -14.62 77.62
CA ASN A 3 51.66 -14.69 76.17
C ASN A 3 51.79 -16.16 75.73
N GLN A 4 50.71 -16.91 75.81
CA GLN A 4 50.66 -18.28 75.32
C GLN A 4 50.50 -18.26 73.80
N TYR A 5 51.61 -18.33 73.08
CA TYR A 5 51.60 -18.39 71.62
C TYR A 5 51.30 -19.83 71.17
N VAL A 6 50.13 -20.05 70.55
CA VAL A 6 49.71 -21.37 70.06
C VAL A 6 50.13 -21.51 68.59
N TYR A 7 51.05 -22.43 68.31
CA TYR A 7 51.40 -22.79 66.94
C TYR A 7 50.32 -23.69 66.33
N THR A 8 49.61 -23.19 65.31
CA THR A 8 48.66 -23.97 64.51
C THR A 8 49.26 -24.23 63.13
N LYS A 9 49.30 -25.51 62.71
CA LYS A 9 49.77 -25.91 61.37
C LYS A 9 48.70 -26.75 60.67
N LYS A 10 48.41 -26.47 59.40
CA LYS A 10 47.39 -27.21 58.64
C LYS A 10 47.87 -28.64 58.36
N ARG A 11 46.97 -29.61 58.44
CA ARG A 11 47.28 -31.05 58.23
C ARG A 11 47.86 -31.33 56.84
N SER A 12 47.49 -30.56 55.82
CA SER A 12 48.06 -30.66 54.46
C SER A 12 49.56 -30.33 54.38
N GLU A 13 50.13 -29.73 55.42
CA GLU A 13 51.52 -29.29 55.48
C GLU A 13 52.40 -30.20 56.34
N PHE A 14 51.82 -31.25 56.93
CA PHE A 14 52.57 -32.33 57.58
C PHE A 14 53.15 -33.28 56.54
N GLY A 15 54.45 -33.57 56.62
CA GLY A 15 55.16 -34.47 55.69
C GLY A 15 55.72 -33.80 54.43
N ARG A 16 55.56 -32.48 54.24
CA ARG A 16 56.32 -31.74 53.21
C ARG A 16 57.78 -31.58 53.64
N GLN A 17 58.71 -31.76 52.69
CA GLN A 17 60.15 -31.58 52.91
C GLN A 17 60.44 -30.14 53.37
N CYS A 18 61.10 -29.98 54.51
CA CYS A 18 61.59 -28.69 54.97
C CYS A 18 62.72 -28.22 54.04
N ILE A 19 62.53 -27.08 53.38
CA ILE A 19 63.57 -26.45 52.57
C ILE A 19 64.40 -25.61 53.52
N PHE A 20 65.52 -26.16 53.99
CA PHE A 20 66.51 -25.41 54.76
C PHE A 20 67.37 -24.62 53.77
N ASN A 21 67.31 -23.29 53.85
CA ASN A 21 68.31 -22.41 53.25
C ASN A 21 69.24 -21.96 54.37
N ASP A 22 70.55 -22.00 54.14
CA ASP A 22 71.55 -21.37 55.00
C ASP A 22 71.45 -19.84 54.85
N GLU A 23 70.39 -19.25 55.40
CA GLU A 23 70.42 -17.83 55.73
C GLU A 23 71.27 -17.68 56.98
N GLY A 24 72.34 -16.88 56.89
CA GLY A 24 73.19 -16.53 58.04
C GLY A 24 72.36 -15.96 59.21
N PRO A 25 72.94 -15.83 60.41
CA PRO A 25 72.20 -15.48 61.62
C PRO A 25 71.40 -14.18 61.43
N LYS A 26 70.07 -14.32 61.37
CA LYS A 26 69.13 -13.20 61.37
C LYS A 26 68.91 -12.79 62.82
N ILE A 27 69.28 -11.57 63.18
CA ILE A 27 68.87 -10.97 64.45
C ILE A 27 67.36 -10.72 64.33
N VAL A 28 66.55 -11.63 64.87
CA VAL A 28 65.08 -11.57 64.77
C VAL A 28 64.53 -10.48 65.69
N ASP A 29 65.23 -10.19 66.79
CA ASP A 29 64.90 -9.08 67.68
C ASP A 29 66.14 -8.60 68.43
N ASN A 30 66.23 -7.30 68.71
CA ASN A 30 67.31 -6.68 69.48
C ASN A 30 66.71 -5.74 70.53
N LEU A 31 66.56 -6.25 71.75
CA LEU A 31 65.97 -5.53 72.87
C LEU A 31 67.00 -4.60 73.49
N LEU A 32 67.00 -3.34 73.05
CA LEU A 32 67.80 -2.28 73.65
C LEU A 32 67.21 -1.88 75.02
N PRO A 33 68.05 -1.62 76.05
CA PRO A 33 67.56 -1.22 77.35
C PRO A 33 66.77 0.10 77.25
N ASN A 34 65.52 0.07 77.72
CA ASN A 34 64.64 1.24 77.71
C ASN A 34 65.14 2.26 78.75
N LYS A 35 65.68 3.39 78.28
CA LYS A 35 66.24 4.45 79.13
C LYS A 35 65.23 5.03 80.13
N ALA A 36 63.93 4.96 79.85
CA ALA A 36 62.90 5.47 80.75
C ALA A 36 62.72 4.63 82.03
N LEU A 37 63.09 3.33 82.00
CA LEU A 37 63.01 2.44 83.16
C LEU A 37 64.23 2.55 84.09
N ILE A 38 65.25 3.32 83.70
CA ILE A 38 66.41 3.60 84.56
C ILE A 38 65.99 4.47 85.75
N ASP A 39 65.04 5.39 85.56
CA ASP A 39 64.55 6.28 86.62
C ASP A 39 63.64 5.55 87.63
N GLU A 40 63.09 4.39 87.27
CA GLU A 40 62.29 3.51 88.16
C GLU A 40 63.15 2.45 88.87
N TYR A 41 64.48 2.52 88.74
CA TYR A 41 65.39 1.61 89.41
C TYR A 41 65.35 1.84 90.93
N ILE A 42 64.94 0.81 91.66
CA ILE A 42 64.99 0.78 93.12
C ILE A 42 65.90 -0.37 93.53
N LEU A 43 67.02 -0.05 94.18
CA LEU A 43 67.89 -1.05 94.80
C LEU A 43 67.12 -1.72 95.94
N ARG A 44 66.85 -3.01 95.81
CA ARG A 44 66.28 -3.83 96.90
C ARG A 44 67.37 -4.72 97.48
N ASP A 45 67.55 -4.61 98.80
CA ASP A 45 68.46 -5.41 99.63
C ASP A 45 67.89 -5.48 101.07
N PRO A 46 67.70 -6.66 101.68
CA PRO A 46 67.89 -8.02 101.13
C PRO A 46 66.72 -8.48 100.24
N VAL A 47 67.06 -9.08 99.09
CA VAL A 47 66.11 -9.71 98.17
C VAL A 47 66.19 -11.23 98.31
N HIS A 48 65.19 -11.82 98.93
CA HIS A 48 64.95 -13.26 98.86
C HIS A 48 64.15 -13.56 97.59
N ARG A 49 64.80 -14.18 96.59
CA ARG A 49 64.13 -14.73 95.40
C ARG A 49 64.37 -16.24 95.36
N GLY A 50 63.30 -17.02 95.51
CA GLY A 50 63.36 -18.47 95.35
C GLY A 50 63.56 -18.81 93.88
N VAL A 51 64.55 -19.66 93.58
CA VAL A 51 64.80 -20.18 92.23
C VAL A 51 64.37 -21.64 92.22
N GLN A 52 63.40 -22.01 91.39
CA GLN A 52 62.94 -23.39 91.25
C GLN A 52 63.67 -24.07 90.10
N CYS A 53 64.45 -25.10 90.41
CA CYS A 53 65.13 -25.96 89.44
C CYS A 53 64.45 -27.33 89.39
N SER A 54 63.21 -27.38 88.87
CA SER A 54 62.50 -28.64 88.59
C SER A 54 62.31 -28.82 87.08
N LYS A 55 62.41 -30.05 86.58
CA LYS A 55 62.13 -30.37 85.18
C LYS A 55 60.68 -30.01 84.84
N THR A 56 60.49 -29.11 83.89
CA THR A 56 59.18 -28.70 83.39
C THR A 56 58.64 -29.79 82.47
N TYR A 57 57.46 -30.34 82.78
CA TYR A 57 56.75 -31.25 81.89
C TYR A 57 55.63 -30.49 81.18
N ALA A 58 55.40 -30.77 79.90
CA ALA A 58 54.29 -30.22 79.13
C ALA A 58 53.30 -31.36 78.82
N GLU A 59 52.05 -31.20 79.24
CA GLU A 59 50.95 -32.10 78.92
C GLU A 59 50.28 -31.64 77.61
N HIS A 60 49.96 -32.57 76.71
CA HIS A 60 49.33 -32.29 75.42
C HIS A 60 48.13 -33.22 75.22
N ASP A 61 46.93 -32.64 75.14
CA ASP A 61 45.71 -33.39 74.83
C ASP A 61 45.44 -33.39 73.31
N LEU A 62 45.21 -34.58 72.77
CA LEU A 62 44.89 -34.83 71.36
C LEU A 62 43.49 -35.45 71.27
N ASN A 63 42.54 -34.70 70.70
CA ASN A 63 41.17 -35.18 70.50
C ASN A 63 40.84 -35.20 69.00
N THR A 64 40.68 -36.38 68.41
CA THR A 64 40.31 -36.53 66.99
C THR A 64 38.82 -36.83 66.87
N ILE A 65 38.10 -36.02 66.09
CA ILE A 65 36.68 -36.24 65.80
C ILE A 65 36.55 -37.52 64.94
N ARG A 66 35.62 -38.42 65.31
CA ARG A 66 35.34 -39.66 64.58
C ARG A 66 34.76 -39.32 63.20
N ALA A 67 35.42 -39.75 62.13
CA ALA A 67 34.89 -39.61 60.77
C ALA A 67 33.82 -40.69 60.51
N GLU A 68 32.62 -40.26 60.14
CA GLU A 68 31.58 -41.14 59.64
C GLU A 68 31.76 -41.30 58.11
N TYR A 69 31.80 -42.55 57.66
CA TYR A 69 31.88 -42.87 56.23
C TYR A 69 30.58 -43.55 55.83
N ASP A 70 30.03 -43.14 54.69
CA ASP A 70 28.82 -43.72 54.12
C ASP A 70 29.15 -44.34 52.75
N GLN A 71 28.74 -45.59 52.54
CA GLN A 71 28.98 -46.32 51.29
C GLN A 71 27.72 -46.32 50.44
N HIS A 72 27.75 -45.56 49.34
CA HIS A 72 26.68 -45.56 48.35
C HIS A 72 26.99 -46.57 47.24
N SER A 73 26.01 -47.40 46.90
CA SER A 73 26.04 -48.28 45.72
C SER A 73 24.84 -48.00 44.82
N MET A 74 24.97 -48.30 43.53
CA MET A 74 23.93 -48.08 42.52
C MET A 74 23.61 -49.43 41.88
N ASN A 75 22.33 -49.84 41.89
CA ASN A 75 21.89 -51.10 41.29
C ASN A 75 21.31 -50.80 39.90
N HIS A 76 21.95 -51.29 38.84
CA HIS A 76 21.41 -51.23 37.48
C HIS A 76 20.64 -52.52 37.23
N ALA A 77 19.31 -52.45 37.26
CA ALA A 77 18.46 -53.60 36.93
C ALA A 77 18.26 -53.65 35.41
N GLU A 78 19.09 -54.43 34.71
CA GLU A 78 18.90 -54.74 33.30
C GLU A 78 18.47 -56.20 33.13
N GLY A 79 17.30 -56.40 32.52
CA GLY A 79 16.76 -57.71 32.18
C GLY A 79 15.74 -58.28 33.18
N GLY A 80 15.10 -59.38 32.77
CA GLY A 80 14.06 -60.11 33.51
C GLY A 80 14.23 -61.63 33.41
N TRP A 81 15.47 -62.10 33.28
CA TRP A 81 15.77 -63.52 33.18
C TRP A 81 15.54 -64.23 34.53
N PRO A 82 15.10 -65.50 34.52
CA PRO A 82 15.03 -66.31 35.73
C PRO A 82 16.39 -66.36 36.45
N LYS A 83 16.38 -66.45 37.79
CA LYS A 83 17.57 -66.36 38.66
C LYS A 83 18.69 -67.35 38.29
N ASP A 84 18.34 -68.46 37.64
CA ASP A 84 19.25 -69.56 37.32
C ASP A 84 19.93 -69.42 35.94
N ILE A 85 19.63 -68.35 35.18
CA ILE A 85 20.14 -68.14 33.83
C ILE A 85 21.03 -66.92 33.81
N ASN A 86 22.27 -67.11 33.38
CA ASN A 86 23.20 -66.01 33.22
C ASN A 86 22.89 -65.25 31.91
N PRO A 87 22.47 -63.97 31.96
CA PRO A 87 22.17 -63.17 30.76
C PRO A 87 23.41 -62.90 29.89
N LEU A 88 24.61 -62.96 30.45
CA LEU A 88 25.86 -62.75 29.73
C LEU A 88 26.29 -63.99 28.92
N ASP A 89 25.69 -65.15 29.21
CA ASP A 89 25.93 -66.39 28.47
C ASP A 89 24.87 -66.54 27.36
N ILE A 90 25.32 -66.28 26.13
CA ILE A 90 24.48 -66.32 24.92
C ILE A 90 23.93 -67.75 24.69
N GLU A 91 24.68 -68.80 25.04
CA GLU A 91 24.18 -70.16 24.87
C GLU A 91 23.06 -70.48 25.86
N GLN A 92 23.18 -70.04 27.12
CA GLN A 92 22.15 -70.28 28.13
C GLN A 92 20.85 -69.53 27.79
N THR A 93 20.95 -68.26 27.38
CA THR A 93 19.78 -67.47 26.98
C THR A 93 19.09 -68.04 25.74
N MET A 94 19.85 -68.50 24.74
CA MET A 94 19.29 -69.19 23.57
C MET A 94 18.63 -70.53 23.91
N ARG A 95 19.26 -71.34 24.79
CA ARG A 95 18.68 -72.62 25.23
C ARG A 95 17.37 -72.40 25.99
N PHE A 96 17.29 -71.37 26.83
CA PHE A 96 16.05 -71.04 27.53
C PHE A 96 14.94 -70.60 26.58
N ARG A 97 15.22 -69.69 25.64
CA ARG A 97 14.23 -69.28 24.61
C ARG A 97 13.73 -70.47 23.81
N LYS A 98 14.63 -71.32 23.31
CA LYS A 98 14.27 -72.55 22.59
C LYS A 98 13.46 -73.53 23.43
N LYS A 99 13.67 -73.57 24.76
CA LYS A 99 12.89 -74.40 25.67
C LYS A 99 11.45 -73.87 25.80
N VAL A 100 11.30 -72.55 25.93
CA VAL A 100 9.97 -71.91 26.02
C VAL A 100 9.23 -71.98 24.68
N GLU A 101 9.91 -71.75 23.56
CA GLU A 101 9.32 -71.81 22.21
C GLU A 101 8.85 -73.23 21.82
N LYS A 102 9.46 -74.26 22.40
CA LYS A 102 9.06 -75.67 22.20
C LYS A 102 7.88 -76.09 23.07
N ASP A 103 7.46 -75.27 24.02
CA ASP A 103 6.30 -75.56 24.85
C ASP A 103 5.02 -75.50 23.99
N GLU A 104 4.22 -76.56 24.00
CA GLU A 104 2.97 -76.63 23.24
C GLU A 104 1.98 -75.53 23.69
N MET A 105 2.00 -75.17 24.98
CA MET A 105 1.16 -74.09 25.51
C MET A 105 1.56 -72.73 24.94
N TYR A 106 2.86 -72.50 24.71
CA TYR A 106 3.35 -71.27 24.09
C TYR A 106 2.85 -71.15 22.64
N ILE A 107 3.00 -72.21 21.85
CA ILE A 107 2.53 -72.22 20.45
C ILE A 107 1.02 -72.00 20.38
N HIS A 108 0.25 -72.69 21.24
CA HIS A 108 -1.21 -72.56 21.27
C HIS A 108 -1.67 -71.14 21.63
N THR A 109 -1.07 -70.53 22.65
CA THR A 109 -1.43 -69.17 23.08
C THR A 109 -1.04 -68.11 22.06
N VAL A 110 0.11 -68.24 21.40
CA VAL A 110 0.53 -67.34 20.31
C VAL A 110 -0.43 -67.42 19.13
N LEU A 111 -0.82 -68.64 18.71
CA LEU A 111 -1.79 -68.81 17.63
C LEU A 111 -3.18 -68.28 18.01
N GLN A 112 -3.62 -68.46 19.26
CA GLN A 112 -4.88 -67.88 19.74
C GLN A 112 -4.87 -66.34 19.73
N LEU A 113 -3.75 -65.71 20.12
CA LEU A 113 -3.60 -64.26 20.13
C LEU A 113 -3.39 -63.66 18.74
N SER A 114 -2.96 -64.46 17.76
CA SER A 114 -2.77 -64.01 16.38
C SER A 114 -4.06 -63.51 15.74
N HIS A 115 -5.19 -64.17 16.01
CA HIS A 115 -6.48 -63.84 15.37
C HIS A 115 -7.06 -62.48 15.85
N PRO A 116 -7.11 -62.17 17.16
CA PRO A 116 -7.45 -60.82 17.64
C PRO A 116 -6.48 -59.75 17.16
N MET A 117 -5.18 -60.04 17.11
CA MET A 117 -4.16 -59.11 16.61
C MET A 117 -4.40 -58.76 15.14
N GLU A 118 -4.65 -59.78 14.30
CA GLU A 118 -4.93 -59.63 12.88
C GLU A 118 -6.18 -58.78 12.64
N HIS A 119 -7.23 -58.99 13.43
CA HIS A 119 -8.43 -58.15 13.40
C HIS A 119 -8.11 -56.66 13.65
N CYS A 120 -7.30 -56.35 14.68
CA CYS A 120 -6.91 -54.96 14.98
C CYS A 120 -6.09 -54.33 13.84
N ILE A 121 -5.22 -55.12 13.18
CA ILE A 121 -4.44 -54.64 12.03
C ILE A 121 -5.35 -54.30 10.86
N PHE A 122 -6.28 -55.19 10.49
CA PHE A 122 -7.22 -54.93 9.42
C PHE A 122 -8.14 -53.73 9.72
N GLN A 123 -8.54 -53.56 10.97
CA GLN A 123 -9.34 -52.42 11.40
C GLN A 123 -8.59 -51.08 11.25
N ASN A 124 -7.31 -51.02 11.65
CA ASN A 124 -6.50 -49.80 11.50
C ASN A 124 -6.21 -49.45 10.03
N ASN A 125 -6.11 -50.46 9.16
CA ASN A 125 -5.89 -50.26 7.73
C ASN A 125 -7.17 -49.91 6.97
N ALA A 126 -8.36 -50.22 7.51
CA ALA A 126 -9.63 -49.96 6.83
C ALA A 126 -9.89 -48.46 6.65
N VAL A 127 -9.62 -47.66 7.69
CA VAL A 127 -9.73 -46.19 7.67
C VAL A 127 -8.70 -45.60 8.61
N ASN A 128 -7.89 -44.67 8.11
CA ASN A 128 -6.97 -43.90 8.94
C ASN A 128 -7.74 -42.80 9.70
N ILE A 129 -8.24 -43.13 10.89
CA ILE A 129 -8.96 -42.19 11.76
C ILE A 129 -8.10 -41.01 12.27
N TYR A 130 -6.79 -41.05 12.05
CA TYR A 130 -5.84 -40.00 12.43
C TYR A 130 -5.47 -39.07 11.26
N GLU A 131 -6.01 -39.31 10.06
CA GLU A 131 -5.78 -38.44 8.92
C GLU A 131 -6.54 -37.13 9.09
N LEU A 132 -5.80 -36.03 9.21
CA LEU A 132 -6.36 -34.68 9.20
C LEU A 132 -6.39 -34.19 7.74
N TYR A 133 -7.59 -34.01 7.20
CA TYR A 133 -7.76 -33.43 5.87
C TYR A 133 -7.44 -31.93 5.89
N PHE A 134 -6.85 -31.42 4.80
CA PHE A 134 -6.55 -30.00 4.59
C PHE A 134 -5.50 -29.39 5.54
N THR A 135 -4.54 -30.16 6.04
CA THR A 135 -3.43 -29.63 6.86
C THR A 135 -2.55 -28.65 6.09
N ASP A 136 -2.48 -28.80 4.78
CA ASP A 136 -1.62 -28.00 3.89
C ASP A 136 -2.41 -26.93 3.11
N ASP A 137 -3.69 -26.74 3.42
CA ASP A 137 -4.52 -25.75 2.74
C ASP A 137 -4.49 -24.41 3.49
N ASP A 138 -3.66 -23.50 2.99
CA ASP A 138 -3.65 -22.11 3.47
C ASP A 138 -4.99 -21.46 3.09
N GLN A 139 -5.84 -21.20 4.09
CA GLN A 139 -7.11 -20.51 3.89
C GLN A 139 -6.89 -19.15 3.22
N SER A 140 -7.14 -19.09 1.91
CA SER A 140 -7.10 -17.85 1.15
C SER A 140 -8.36 -17.05 1.43
N ALA A 141 -8.21 -15.76 1.72
CA ALA A 141 -9.35 -14.88 1.92
C ALA A 141 -10.19 -14.82 0.64
N LEU A 142 -11.49 -15.12 0.75
CA LEU A 142 -12.41 -15.22 -0.40
C LEU A 142 -12.62 -13.90 -1.16
N VAL A 143 -12.32 -12.75 -0.54
CA VAL A 143 -12.53 -11.42 -1.14
C VAL A 143 -11.37 -10.50 -0.77
N GLU A 144 -10.56 -10.14 -1.75
CA GLU A 144 -9.60 -9.05 -1.59
C GLU A 144 -10.37 -7.74 -1.36
N ARG A 145 -10.09 -7.08 -0.24
CA ARG A 145 -10.69 -5.76 0.05
C ARG A 145 -10.01 -4.69 -0.81
N SER A 146 -10.82 -3.85 -1.45
CA SER A 146 -10.36 -2.65 -2.14
C SER A 146 -9.61 -1.73 -1.18
N LYS A 147 -8.43 -1.25 -1.60
CA LYS A 147 -7.60 -0.30 -0.84
C LYS A 147 -7.28 0.91 -1.72
N SER A 148 -7.11 2.06 -1.10
CA SER A 148 -6.61 3.28 -1.75
C SER A 148 -5.36 3.80 -1.05
N ARG A 149 -4.47 4.42 -1.82
CA ARG A 149 -3.28 5.10 -1.31
C ARG A 149 -3.00 6.31 -2.18
N THR A 150 -2.78 7.46 -1.56
CA THR A 150 -2.26 8.64 -2.25
C THR A 150 -0.75 8.49 -2.43
N VAL A 151 -0.28 8.55 -3.69
CA VAL A 151 1.15 8.46 -4.01
C VAL A 151 1.78 9.85 -3.99
N ASN A 152 1.28 10.76 -4.82
CA ASN A 152 1.79 12.13 -4.97
C ASN A 152 0.66 13.15 -4.81
N VAL A 153 1.02 14.35 -4.36
CA VAL A 153 0.11 15.50 -4.24
C VAL A 153 0.74 16.70 -4.94
N PHE A 154 0.23 17.02 -6.12
CA PHE A 154 0.63 18.19 -6.90
C PHE A 154 -0.16 19.41 -6.44
N ARG A 155 0.52 20.48 -6.03
CA ARG A 155 -0.11 21.70 -5.50
C ARG A 155 0.13 22.86 -6.45
N ASP A 156 -0.91 23.66 -6.68
CA ASP A 156 -0.82 24.91 -7.45
C ASP A 156 0.26 25.82 -6.81
N PRO A 157 1.32 26.21 -7.56
CA PRO A 157 2.34 27.14 -7.08
C PRO A 157 1.84 28.57 -6.88
N SER A 158 0.66 28.93 -7.39
CA SER A 158 0.12 30.29 -7.27
C SER A 158 -0.31 30.62 -5.83
N ALA A 159 -0.24 31.91 -5.47
CA ALA A 159 -0.57 32.37 -4.12
C ALA A 159 -2.07 32.22 -3.77
N HIS A 160 -2.94 32.32 -4.78
CA HIS A 160 -4.39 32.22 -4.64
C HIS A 160 -4.87 30.80 -4.94
N LYS A 161 -5.81 30.28 -4.15
CA LYS A 161 -6.39 28.96 -4.42
C LYS A 161 -7.29 29.02 -5.65
N ARG A 162 -6.90 28.33 -6.72
CA ARG A 162 -7.69 28.20 -7.96
C ARG A 162 -8.21 26.77 -8.11
N PRO A 163 -9.49 26.57 -8.47
CA PRO A 163 -9.98 25.24 -8.71
C PRO A 163 -9.33 24.65 -9.96
N ILE A 164 -9.11 23.34 -9.94
CA ILE A 164 -8.77 22.57 -11.13
C ILE A 164 -10.04 22.46 -11.97
N HIS A 165 -9.93 22.58 -13.29
CA HIS A 165 -11.08 22.36 -14.18
C HIS A 165 -10.92 21.13 -15.07
N HIS A 166 -9.71 20.89 -15.58
CA HIS A 166 -9.42 19.76 -16.45
C HIS A 166 -8.06 19.13 -16.12
N LEU A 167 -7.95 17.85 -16.43
CA LEU A 167 -6.76 17.03 -16.24
C LEU A 167 -6.56 16.18 -17.49
N SER A 168 -5.34 16.07 -18.00
CA SER A 168 -5.02 15.23 -19.16
C SER A 168 -3.67 14.55 -18.97
N TRP A 169 -3.62 13.24 -19.23
CA TRP A 169 -2.40 12.43 -19.11
C TRP A 169 -1.64 12.41 -20.43
N SER A 170 -0.32 12.44 -20.35
CA SER A 170 0.53 12.28 -21.52
C SER A 170 0.41 10.87 -22.11
N PRO A 171 0.45 10.72 -23.45
CA PRO A 171 0.28 9.43 -24.13
C PRO A 171 1.54 8.54 -24.04
N ASP A 172 2.64 9.03 -23.46
CA ASP A 172 3.94 8.35 -23.33
C ASP A 172 4.01 7.40 -22.11
N GLY A 173 2.89 6.74 -21.81
CA GLY A 173 2.76 5.90 -20.61
C GLY A 173 2.43 6.68 -19.33
N GLY A 174 1.87 7.90 -19.46
CA GLY A 174 1.39 8.69 -18.33
C GLY A 174 2.51 9.27 -17.46
N SER A 175 3.68 9.55 -18.04
CA SER A 175 4.82 10.12 -17.30
C SER A 175 4.59 11.56 -16.83
N ARG A 176 3.67 12.27 -17.51
CA ARG A 176 3.31 13.67 -17.25
C ARG A 176 1.80 13.84 -17.11
N LEU A 177 1.42 14.82 -16.30
CA LEU A 177 0.04 15.21 -16.06
C LEU A 177 -0.11 16.70 -16.35
N ALA A 178 -0.93 17.04 -17.33
CA ALA A 178 -1.34 18.41 -17.60
C ALA A 178 -2.56 18.78 -16.75
N VAL A 179 -2.50 19.92 -16.09
CA VAL A 179 -3.50 20.39 -15.12
C VAL A 179 -3.89 21.83 -15.45
N THR A 180 -5.18 22.07 -15.68
CA THR A 180 -5.71 23.43 -15.86
C THR A 180 -6.27 23.99 -14.56
N HIS A 181 -5.99 25.26 -14.32
CA HIS A 181 -6.53 26.01 -13.19
C HIS A 181 -7.37 27.17 -13.72
N CYS A 182 -8.67 27.15 -13.46
CA CYS A 182 -9.59 28.18 -13.93
C CYS A 182 -10.72 28.36 -12.93
N ASN A 183 -11.01 29.61 -12.56
CA ASN A 183 -12.19 29.95 -11.78
C ASN A 183 -13.28 30.48 -12.72
N LEU A 184 -14.37 29.71 -12.86
CA LEU A 184 -15.54 30.11 -13.66
C LEU A 184 -16.49 31.06 -12.89
N GLU A 185 -16.31 31.24 -11.58
CA GLU A 185 -17.12 32.18 -10.78
C GLU A 185 -16.60 33.63 -10.93
N PHE A 186 -16.91 34.27 -12.06
CA PHE A 186 -16.43 35.61 -12.44
C PHE A 186 -16.53 36.66 -11.33
N GLN A 187 -17.63 36.68 -10.57
CA GLN A 187 -17.87 37.70 -9.54
C GLN A 187 -16.97 37.54 -8.29
N ARG A 188 -16.40 36.36 -8.07
CA ARG A 188 -15.56 36.03 -6.90
C ARG A 188 -14.08 36.00 -7.22
N ALA A 189 -13.71 36.17 -8.49
CA ALA A 189 -12.36 36.09 -8.99
C ALA A 189 -11.58 37.38 -8.63
N PRO A 190 -10.53 37.34 -7.78
CA PRO A 190 -9.67 38.50 -7.59
C PRO A 190 -8.98 38.91 -8.89
N THR A 191 -8.72 40.20 -9.07
CA THR A 191 -8.14 40.75 -10.31
C THR A 191 -6.69 40.31 -10.57
N ASP A 192 -5.98 39.85 -9.54
CA ASP A 192 -4.59 39.36 -9.60
C ASP A 192 -4.51 37.82 -9.68
N LEU A 193 -5.51 37.18 -10.29
CA LEU A 193 -5.47 35.75 -10.53
C LEU A 193 -4.49 35.43 -11.66
N SER A 194 -3.55 34.54 -11.37
CA SER A 194 -2.70 33.96 -12.40
C SER A 194 -3.53 33.21 -13.43
N THR A 195 -3.18 33.35 -14.70
CA THR A 195 -3.74 32.59 -15.83
C THR A 195 -2.98 31.29 -16.08
N HIS A 196 -1.90 31.04 -15.35
CA HIS A 196 -0.98 29.95 -15.64
C HIS A 196 -1.60 28.58 -15.32
N SER A 197 -1.29 27.60 -16.15
CA SER A 197 -1.56 26.18 -15.94
C SER A 197 -0.26 25.40 -15.97
N TYR A 198 -0.27 24.12 -15.59
CA TYR A 198 0.97 23.40 -15.32
C TYR A 198 0.99 22.00 -15.90
N ILE A 199 2.16 21.57 -16.34
CA ILE A 199 2.47 20.19 -16.65
C ILE A 199 3.41 19.67 -15.55
N TRP A 200 3.01 18.58 -14.91
CA TRP A 200 3.74 17.95 -13.83
C TRP A 200 4.35 16.64 -14.32
N GLN A 201 5.58 16.36 -13.90
CA GLN A 201 6.16 15.04 -14.05
C GLN A 201 5.77 14.20 -12.83
N VAL A 202 5.27 12.97 -13.04
CA VAL A 202 4.74 12.15 -11.95
C VAL A 202 5.78 11.86 -10.86
N GLU A 203 7.04 11.68 -11.26
CA GLU A 203 8.14 11.38 -10.35
C GLU A 203 8.56 12.59 -9.49
N ASN A 204 8.26 13.81 -9.91
CA ASN A 204 8.67 15.03 -9.22
C ASN A 204 7.47 15.93 -8.87
N PRO A 205 6.85 15.73 -7.70
CA PRO A 205 5.64 16.46 -7.31
C PRO A 205 5.90 17.89 -6.78
N ASN A 206 7.15 18.28 -6.53
CA ASN A 206 7.45 19.53 -5.83
C ASN A 206 7.46 20.76 -6.74
N LYS A 207 7.73 20.57 -8.04
CA LYS A 207 7.79 21.67 -9.01
C LYS A 207 7.19 21.21 -10.34
N PRO A 208 6.39 22.06 -11.02
CA PRO A 208 5.92 21.74 -12.36
C PRO A 208 7.11 21.65 -13.32
N GLU A 209 7.04 20.71 -14.26
CA GLU A 209 8.02 20.55 -15.32
C GLU A 209 7.94 21.73 -16.31
N LEU A 210 6.71 22.07 -16.72
CA LEU A 210 6.44 23.19 -17.62
C LEU A 210 5.29 24.03 -17.06
N VAL A 211 5.46 25.35 -17.13
CA VAL A 211 4.42 26.33 -16.81
C VAL A 211 3.84 26.83 -18.12
N LEU A 212 2.55 26.61 -18.34
CA LEU A 212 1.81 27.16 -19.48
C LEU A 212 1.36 28.58 -19.16
N GLN A 213 1.68 29.54 -20.02
CA GLN A 213 1.51 30.98 -19.81
C GLN A 213 0.56 31.60 -20.85
N PRO A 214 -0.73 31.25 -20.84
CA PRO A 214 -1.69 31.85 -21.74
C PRO A 214 -2.07 33.28 -21.28
N THR A 215 -2.52 34.10 -22.22
CA THR A 215 -3.06 35.44 -21.93
C THR A 215 -4.39 35.40 -21.17
N VAL A 216 -5.16 34.31 -21.33
CA VAL A 216 -6.47 34.07 -20.70
C VAL A 216 -6.45 32.68 -20.06
N PRO A 217 -7.10 32.45 -18.90
CA PRO A 217 -7.09 31.14 -18.23
C PRO A 217 -7.58 30.00 -19.13
N LEU A 218 -6.92 28.84 -19.02
CA LEU A 218 -7.33 27.61 -19.72
C LEU A 218 -8.45 26.93 -18.94
N VAL A 219 -9.55 26.66 -19.63
CA VAL A 219 -10.68 25.91 -19.10
C VAL A 219 -10.37 24.42 -19.24
N CYS A 220 -10.11 23.98 -20.47
CA CYS A 220 -9.75 22.59 -20.78
C CYS A 220 -8.41 22.50 -21.52
N LEU A 221 -7.75 21.34 -21.42
CA LEU A 221 -6.45 21.07 -22.04
C LEU A 221 -6.32 19.57 -22.28
N GLU A 222 -5.97 19.18 -23.51
CA GLU A 222 -5.85 17.77 -23.91
C GLU A 222 -4.56 17.49 -24.69
N TYR A 223 -3.86 16.44 -24.27
CA TYR A 223 -2.72 15.89 -25.01
C TYR A 223 -3.17 15.22 -26.31
N ASN A 224 -2.36 15.37 -27.36
CA ASN A 224 -2.56 14.63 -28.59
C ASN A 224 -2.25 13.15 -28.35
N PRO A 225 -3.18 12.22 -28.60
CA PRO A 225 -2.96 10.79 -28.37
C PRO A 225 -1.84 10.18 -29.24
N LYS A 226 -1.43 10.86 -30.32
CA LYS A 226 -0.35 10.41 -31.22
C LYS A 226 0.99 11.11 -31.00
N ASP A 227 0.98 12.30 -30.40
CA ASP A 227 2.19 13.12 -30.21
C ASP A 227 2.23 13.69 -28.77
N PRO A 228 3.13 13.21 -27.90
CA PRO A 228 3.20 13.66 -26.51
C PRO A 228 3.59 15.13 -26.35
N HIS A 229 4.11 15.78 -27.41
CA HIS A 229 4.53 17.18 -27.33
C HIS A 229 3.43 18.18 -27.68
N SER A 230 2.36 17.72 -28.33
CA SER A 230 1.29 18.55 -28.86
C SER A 230 0.09 18.58 -27.91
N LEU A 231 -0.39 19.76 -27.53
CA LEU A 231 -1.62 19.93 -26.76
C LEU A 231 -2.54 20.96 -27.39
N VAL A 232 -3.85 20.79 -27.19
CA VAL A 232 -4.87 21.80 -27.52
C VAL A 232 -5.64 22.17 -26.28
N SER A 233 -6.10 23.41 -26.21
CA SER A 233 -6.84 23.93 -25.07
C SER A 233 -8.02 24.78 -25.49
N GLY A 234 -9.05 24.82 -24.65
CA GLY A 234 -10.11 25.83 -24.68
C GLY A 234 -9.88 26.91 -23.64
N LEU A 235 -10.06 28.17 -24.02
CA LEU A 235 -9.85 29.34 -23.16
C LEU A 235 -11.18 29.87 -22.64
N TYR A 236 -11.10 30.65 -21.56
CA TYR A 236 -12.26 31.27 -20.91
C TYR A 236 -13.03 32.25 -21.81
N ASN A 237 -12.35 32.92 -22.75
CA ASN A 237 -12.98 33.85 -23.70
C ASN A 237 -13.50 33.17 -24.98
N GLY A 238 -13.53 31.83 -25.02
CA GLY A 238 -14.03 31.05 -26.15
C GLY A 238 -13.01 30.77 -27.26
N GLN A 239 -11.81 31.34 -27.18
CA GLN A 239 -10.72 30.98 -28.10
C GLN A 239 -10.21 29.56 -27.83
N VAL A 240 -9.59 28.97 -28.85
CA VAL A 240 -8.82 27.74 -28.74
C VAL A 240 -7.34 28.04 -28.99
N ALA A 241 -6.47 27.31 -28.32
CA ALA A 241 -5.02 27.46 -28.48
C ALA A 241 -4.34 26.12 -28.70
N PHE A 242 -3.22 26.17 -29.40
CA PHE A 242 -2.31 25.06 -29.61
C PHE A 242 -1.00 25.31 -28.86
N PHE A 243 -0.51 24.30 -28.15
CA PHE A 243 0.74 24.32 -27.42
C PHE A 243 1.67 23.21 -27.91
N ASP A 244 2.96 23.54 -28.00
CA ASP A 244 4.03 22.57 -28.23
C ASP A 244 5.02 22.66 -27.07
N THR A 245 5.10 21.60 -26.27
CA THR A 245 5.97 21.53 -25.07
C THR A 245 7.45 21.77 -25.39
N ARG A 246 7.88 21.58 -26.63
CA ARG A 246 9.27 21.82 -27.08
C ARG A 246 9.57 23.29 -27.30
N ARG A 247 8.54 24.13 -27.50
CA ARG A 247 8.64 25.57 -27.75
C ARG A 247 8.46 26.42 -26.49
N GLY A 248 8.20 25.80 -25.35
CA GLY A 248 8.01 26.49 -24.07
C GLY A 248 6.54 26.51 -23.64
N GLY A 249 6.22 27.46 -22.75
CA GLY A 249 4.92 27.56 -22.09
C GLY A 249 3.89 28.43 -22.82
N ASP A 250 4.32 29.22 -23.79
CA ASP A 250 3.45 30.13 -24.52
C ASP A 250 2.62 29.41 -25.58
N PRO A 251 1.39 29.87 -25.88
CA PRO A 251 0.59 29.31 -26.96
C PRO A 251 1.30 29.55 -28.31
N VAL A 252 1.48 28.48 -29.08
CA VAL A 252 2.14 28.52 -30.39
C VAL A 252 1.22 29.18 -31.42
N GLU A 253 -0.06 28.81 -31.39
CA GLU A 253 -1.11 29.46 -32.17
C GLU A 253 -2.37 29.68 -31.31
N LEU A 254 -3.10 30.74 -31.64
CA LEU A 254 -4.38 31.11 -31.06
C LEU A 254 -5.40 31.36 -32.18
N SER A 255 -6.64 30.91 -31.99
CA SER A 255 -7.73 31.19 -32.93
C SER A 255 -8.11 32.67 -32.96
N SER A 256 -8.69 33.18 -34.05
CA SER A 256 -9.23 34.54 -34.07
C SER A 256 -10.47 34.65 -33.19
N LEU A 257 -10.55 35.72 -32.39
CA LEU A 257 -11.70 35.99 -31.53
C LEU A 257 -13.02 36.08 -32.32
N ALA A 258 -12.97 36.54 -33.59
CA ALA A 258 -14.17 36.69 -34.43
C ALA A 258 -14.83 35.34 -34.81
N HIS A 259 -14.05 34.26 -34.89
CA HIS A 259 -14.52 32.94 -35.30
C HIS A 259 -14.58 31.92 -34.15
N SER A 260 -14.12 32.33 -32.98
CA SER A 260 -14.08 31.53 -31.75
C SER A 260 -15.47 31.38 -31.11
N HIS A 261 -15.57 30.62 -30.02
CA HIS A 261 -16.79 30.55 -29.23
C HIS A 261 -17.07 31.90 -28.55
N ARG A 262 -18.33 32.13 -28.20
CA ARG A 262 -18.75 33.36 -27.47
C ARG A 262 -18.64 33.21 -25.95
N ASP A 263 -18.73 31.97 -25.48
CA ASP A 263 -18.67 31.59 -24.07
C ASP A 263 -17.41 30.73 -23.81
N PRO A 264 -17.06 30.45 -22.54
CA PRO A 264 -15.94 29.57 -22.21
C PRO A 264 -16.00 28.24 -22.96
N THR A 265 -14.85 27.79 -23.47
CA THR A 265 -14.77 26.48 -24.15
C THR A 265 -14.60 25.38 -23.12
N HIS A 266 -15.68 24.66 -22.82
CA HIS A 266 -15.73 23.67 -21.75
C HIS A 266 -14.90 22.42 -22.03
N GLN A 267 -14.87 21.95 -23.28
CA GLN A 267 -14.13 20.76 -23.64
C GLN A 267 -13.56 20.85 -25.06
N VAL A 268 -12.37 20.28 -25.23
CA VAL A 268 -11.71 20.06 -26.51
C VAL A 268 -11.36 18.58 -26.60
N LEU A 269 -11.45 17.97 -27.78
CA LEU A 269 -11.06 16.59 -28.00
C LEU A 269 -10.38 16.42 -29.35
N TRP A 270 -9.30 15.65 -29.36
CA TRP A 270 -8.60 15.28 -30.60
C TRP A 270 -9.43 14.31 -31.43
N ILE A 271 -9.35 14.48 -32.75
CA ILE A 271 -9.96 13.57 -33.72
C ILE A 271 -8.86 12.68 -34.28
N ASN A 272 -9.17 11.39 -34.44
CA ASN A 272 -8.26 10.43 -35.07
C ASN A 272 -8.22 10.61 -36.61
N SER A 273 -7.81 11.80 -37.03
CA SER A 273 -7.57 12.16 -38.42
C SER A 273 -6.28 11.50 -38.93
N LYS A 274 -6.17 11.36 -40.26
CA LYS A 274 -4.93 10.86 -40.90
C LYS A 274 -3.75 11.79 -40.64
N SER A 275 -3.99 13.10 -40.58
CA SER A 275 -2.97 14.11 -40.27
C SER A 275 -2.59 14.14 -38.79
N GLY A 276 -3.50 13.73 -37.89
CA GLY A 276 -3.31 13.84 -36.44
C GLY A 276 -3.33 15.27 -35.91
N THR A 277 -3.86 16.23 -36.71
CA THR A 277 -3.85 17.67 -36.38
C THR A 277 -5.25 18.26 -36.18
N GLU A 278 -6.30 17.45 -36.34
CA GLU A 278 -7.68 17.89 -36.18
C GLU A 278 -8.19 17.64 -34.77
N PHE A 279 -8.97 18.59 -34.26
CA PHE A 279 -9.68 18.49 -32.99
C PHE A 279 -11.03 19.21 -33.09
N PHE A 280 -11.87 19.06 -32.09
CA PHE A 280 -13.12 19.80 -32.01
C PHE A 280 -13.41 20.27 -30.59
N SER A 281 -14.18 21.34 -30.49
CA SER A 281 -14.46 22.06 -29.24
C SER A 281 -15.94 22.29 -29.04
N ALA A 282 -16.35 22.42 -27.78
CA ALA A 282 -17.71 22.72 -27.37
C ALA A 282 -17.75 23.83 -26.31
N SER A 283 -18.86 24.56 -26.31
CA SER A 283 -19.12 25.67 -25.40
C SER A 283 -20.60 25.78 -25.07
N SER A 284 -20.91 26.50 -23.98
CA SER A 284 -22.27 26.87 -23.58
C SER A 284 -22.98 27.76 -24.62
N ASP A 285 -22.25 28.33 -25.58
CA ASP A 285 -22.81 29.11 -26.69
C ASP A 285 -23.65 28.27 -27.69
N GLY A 286 -23.76 26.97 -27.43
CA GLY A 286 -24.57 26.03 -28.20
C GLY A 286 -23.98 25.68 -29.56
N GLN A 287 -22.69 25.90 -29.76
CA GLN A 287 -21.96 25.53 -30.96
C GLN A 287 -20.89 24.47 -30.67
N VAL A 288 -20.68 23.61 -31.66
CA VAL A 288 -19.49 22.74 -31.75
C VAL A 288 -18.70 23.14 -32.98
N LYS A 289 -17.39 23.30 -32.81
CA LYS A 289 -16.49 23.76 -33.87
C LYS A 289 -15.37 22.76 -34.11
N TRP A 290 -15.04 22.52 -35.38
CA TRP A 290 -13.92 21.67 -35.79
C TRP A 290 -12.76 22.54 -36.21
N TRP A 291 -11.55 22.15 -35.80
CA TRP A 291 -10.33 22.92 -35.99
C TRP A 291 -9.22 22.05 -36.55
N ASP A 292 -8.33 22.65 -37.32
CA ASP A 292 -7.04 22.08 -37.70
C ASP A 292 -5.94 22.97 -37.12
N VAL A 293 -5.02 22.38 -36.36
CA VAL A 293 -3.87 23.08 -35.77
C VAL A 293 -3.03 23.79 -36.82
N ARG A 294 -3.02 23.33 -38.08
CA ARG A 294 -2.25 23.96 -39.17
C ARG A 294 -2.85 25.28 -39.65
N LYS A 295 -4.12 25.53 -39.36
CA LYS A 295 -4.87 26.72 -39.76
C LYS A 295 -5.84 27.11 -38.66
N LEU A 296 -5.29 27.44 -37.48
CA LEU A 296 -6.10 27.65 -36.27
C LEU A 296 -6.94 28.94 -36.28
N ASN A 297 -6.68 29.85 -37.23
CA ASN A 297 -7.34 31.15 -37.31
C ASN A 297 -8.87 31.07 -37.50
N GLU A 298 -9.36 30.04 -38.19
CA GLU A 298 -10.80 29.82 -38.44
C GLU A 298 -11.16 28.34 -38.28
N PRO A 299 -12.39 28.01 -37.83
CA PRO A 299 -12.83 26.63 -37.74
C PRO A 299 -13.09 26.07 -39.14
N MET A 300 -12.76 24.79 -39.34
CA MET A 300 -13.10 24.05 -40.55
C MET A 300 -14.61 23.95 -40.75
N GLU A 301 -15.33 23.82 -39.64
CA GLU A 301 -16.77 23.60 -39.64
C GLU A 301 -17.36 24.09 -38.30
N THR A 302 -18.57 24.63 -38.33
CA THR A 302 -19.36 24.99 -37.14
C THR A 302 -20.72 24.32 -37.23
N LEU A 303 -21.13 23.65 -36.16
CA LEU A 303 -22.45 23.05 -35.99
C LEU A 303 -23.18 23.72 -34.83
N ILE A 304 -24.38 24.23 -35.08
CA ILE A 304 -25.26 24.77 -34.04
C ILE A 304 -26.11 23.63 -33.48
N LEU A 305 -26.26 23.54 -32.16
CA LEU A 305 -27.03 22.51 -31.47
C LEU A 305 -28.51 22.85 -31.37
N ASP A 306 -29.11 23.16 -32.52
CA ASP A 306 -30.55 23.39 -32.67
C ASP A 306 -31.25 22.09 -33.04
N MET A 307 -32.06 21.57 -32.12
CA MET A 307 -32.80 20.31 -32.29
C MET A 307 -34.14 20.49 -33.00
N THR A 308 -34.54 21.72 -33.35
CA THR A 308 -35.83 21.96 -34.00
C THR A 308 -35.82 21.44 -35.45
N LYS A 309 -36.92 20.82 -35.86
CA LYS A 309 -37.10 20.32 -37.23
C LYS A 309 -37.50 21.50 -38.12
N GLY A 310 -36.52 22.09 -38.82
CA GLY A 310 -36.69 23.20 -39.76
C GLY A 310 -35.38 23.50 -40.49
N GLU A 311 -35.42 24.04 -41.70
CA GLU A 311 -34.21 24.19 -42.52
C GLU A 311 -33.22 25.22 -41.95
N GLU A 312 -33.70 26.21 -41.19
CA GLU A 312 -32.86 27.24 -40.58
C GLU A 312 -32.52 26.92 -39.12
N GLN A 313 -31.22 26.80 -38.83
CA GLN A 313 -30.71 26.75 -37.47
C GLN A 313 -30.67 28.15 -36.85
N SER A 314 -31.06 28.26 -35.58
CA SER A 314 -30.99 29.52 -34.84
C SER A 314 -30.17 29.35 -33.56
N LEU A 315 -29.21 30.26 -33.35
CA LEU A 315 -28.43 30.31 -32.10
C LEU A 315 -29.31 30.51 -30.87
N ASN A 316 -30.44 31.23 -30.98
CA ASN A 316 -31.33 31.48 -29.86
C ASN A 316 -32.05 30.22 -29.35
N ARG A 317 -32.10 29.16 -30.16
CA ARG A 317 -32.69 27.86 -29.82
C ARG A 317 -31.64 26.79 -29.55
N ALA A 318 -30.36 27.15 -29.62
CA ALA A 318 -29.28 26.20 -29.45
C ALA A 318 -29.19 25.73 -28.00
N LEU A 319 -28.91 24.45 -27.81
CA LEU A 319 -28.65 23.86 -26.50
C LEU A 319 -27.17 24.03 -26.16
N GLY A 320 -26.84 24.63 -25.00
CA GLY A 320 -25.47 24.76 -24.52
C GLY A 320 -24.80 23.40 -24.33
N ALA A 321 -23.55 23.27 -24.78
CA ALA A 321 -22.77 22.05 -24.67
C ALA A 321 -21.83 22.11 -23.46
N SER A 322 -21.94 21.12 -22.58
CA SER A 322 -21.15 21.02 -21.35
C SER A 322 -19.99 20.03 -21.47
N CYS A 323 -20.18 18.94 -22.20
CA CYS A 323 -19.15 17.94 -22.44
C CYS A 323 -19.26 17.29 -23.82
N LEU A 324 -18.16 16.69 -24.26
CA LEU A 324 -17.96 16.04 -25.54
C LEU A 324 -17.42 14.64 -25.34
N GLU A 325 -17.73 13.78 -26.29
CA GLU A 325 -17.12 12.47 -26.40
C GLU A 325 -17.03 12.07 -27.89
N TYR A 326 -15.99 11.33 -28.24
CA TYR A 326 -15.67 10.99 -29.63
C TYR A 326 -15.26 9.53 -29.74
N GLU A 327 -15.78 8.86 -30.77
CA GLU A 327 -15.51 7.45 -31.00
C GLU A 327 -14.20 7.26 -31.80
N PRO A 328 -13.14 6.66 -31.23
CA PRO A 328 -11.83 6.62 -31.86
C PRO A 328 -11.73 5.75 -33.13
N THR A 329 -12.60 4.74 -33.29
CA THR A 329 -12.57 3.77 -34.41
C THR A 329 -13.34 4.25 -35.64
N ILE A 330 -14.44 4.99 -35.45
CA ILE A 330 -15.28 5.60 -36.50
C ILE A 330 -15.21 7.12 -36.32
N PRO A 331 -14.30 7.79 -37.04
CA PRO A 331 -13.90 9.17 -36.76
C PRO A 331 -14.94 10.25 -37.11
N THR A 332 -16.17 9.82 -37.36
CA THR A 332 -17.29 10.68 -37.70
C THR A 332 -18.34 10.68 -36.60
N ARG A 333 -18.33 9.70 -35.70
CA ARG A 333 -19.29 9.59 -34.61
C ARG A 333 -18.80 10.33 -33.38
N PHE A 334 -19.67 11.16 -32.83
CA PHE A 334 -19.41 11.91 -31.61
C PHE A 334 -20.68 11.95 -30.77
N MET A 335 -20.53 12.29 -29.50
CA MET A 335 -21.64 12.59 -28.61
C MET A 335 -21.38 13.92 -27.90
N ILE A 336 -22.47 14.60 -27.56
CA ILE A 336 -22.46 15.89 -26.89
C ILE A 336 -23.37 15.79 -25.69
N GLY A 337 -22.85 16.09 -24.50
CA GLY A 337 -23.66 16.33 -23.31
C GLY A 337 -24.03 17.80 -23.24
N THR A 338 -25.30 18.07 -22.96
CA THR A 338 -25.83 19.44 -22.87
C THR A 338 -26.10 19.85 -21.42
N GLU A 339 -26.16 21.15 -21.19
CA GLU A 339 -26.51 21.73 -19.87
C GLU A 339 -27.93 21.40 -19.42
N ASN A 340 -28.80 21.02 -20.35
CA ASN A 340 -30.21 20.65 -20.08
C ASN A 340 -30.42 19.14 -19.88
N GLY A 341 -29.35 18.35 -19.72
CA GLY A 341 -29.45 16.92 -19.39
C GLY A 341 -29.73 16.00 -20.58
N ILE A 342 -29.58 16.50 -21.81
CA ILE A 342 -29.76 15.73 -23.05
C ILE A 342 -28.39 15.36 -23.61
N VAL A 343 -28.21 14.08 -23.96
CA VAL A 343 -27.08 13.64 -24.80
C VAL A 343 -27.52 13.61 -26.25
N ILE A 344 -26.73 14.21 -27.14
CA ILE A 344 -26.94 14.21 -28.58
C ILE A 344 -25.83 13.38 -29.23
N ALA A 345 -26.18 12.26 -29.84
CA ALA A 345 -25.28 11.45 -30.65
C ALA A 345 -25.33 11.93 -32.10
N GLY A 346 -24.17 12.30 -32.63
CA GLY A 346 -24.04 12.92 -33.94
C GLY A 346 -23.11 12.21 -34.90
N ASN A 347 -23.19 12.60 -36.18
CA ASN A 347 -22.32 12.11 -37.24
C ASN A 347 -21.84 13.27 -38.11
N ARG A 348 -20.53 13.57 -38.07
CA ARG A 348 -19.90 14.68 -38.80
C ARG A 348 -20.16 14.63 -40.31
N LYS A 349 -20.32 13.42 -40.90
CA LYS A 349 -20.56 13.24 -42.34
C LYS A 349 -22.00 13.50 -42.79
N GLY A 350 -22.93 13.83 -41.88
CA GLY A 350 -24.29 14.25 -42.27
C GLY A 350 -24.24 15.46 -43.21
N LYS A 351 -25.13 15.52 -44.20
CA LYS A 351 -25.16 16.66 -45.15
C LYS A 351 -25.89 17.85 -44.56
N THR A 352 -27.00 17.58 -43.87
CA THR A 352 -27.78 18.61 -43.17
C THR A 352 -27.42 18.66 -41.69
N PRO A 353 -27.65 19.79 -41.00
CA PRO A 353 -27.44 19.85 -39.56
C PRO A 353 -28.28 18.83 -38.77
N GLN A 354 -29.50 18.51 -39.20
CA GLN A 354 -30.30 17.45 -38.57
C GLN A 354 -29.73 16.05 -38.78
N GLU A 355 -29.15 15.76 -39.95
CA GLU A 355 -28.45 14.50 -40.17
C GLU A 355 -27.18 14.39 -39.31
N LYS A 356 -26.55 15.54 -38.99
CA LYS A 356 -25.42 15.59 -38.05
C LYS A 356 -25.85 15.40 -36.61
N LEU A 357 -27.05 15.87 -36.22
CA LEU A 357 -27.65 15.72 -34.89
C LEU A 357 -28.59 14.51 -34.85
N GLY A 358 -28.02 13.31 -34.88
CA GLY A 358 -28.74 12.05 -35.08
C GLY A 358 -29.71 11.67 -33.95
N ALA A 359 -29.21 10.99 -32.92
CA ALA A 359 -30.06 10.44 -31.85
C ALA A 359 -29.94 11.29 -30.57
N THR A 360 -31.03 11.38 -29.82
CA THR A 360 -31.05 12.09 -28.53
C THR A 360 -31.44 11.15 -27.39
N TYR A 361 -30.80 11.31 -26.24
CA TYR A 361 -31.07 10.58 -25.02
C TYR A 361 -31.38 11.59 -23.91
N LYS A 362 -32.55 11.47 -23.27
CA LYS A 362 -32.92 12.31 -22.13
C LYS A 362 -32.35 11.69 -20.86
N THR A 363 -31.18 12.16 -20.45
CA THR A 363 -30.34 11.44 -19.49
C THR A 363 -30.43 11.94 -18.06
N HIS A 364 -30.45 13.25 -17.85
CA HIS A 364 -30.38 13.87 -16.52
C HIS A 364 -31.38 15.01 -16.39
N HIS A 365 -31.63 15.46 -15.15
CA HIS A 365 -32.52 16.61 -14.89
C HIS A 365 -31.82 17.97 -15.05
N GLY A 366 -30.49 17.97 -15.05
CA GLY A 366 -29.67 19.17 -15.17
C GLY A 366 -28.41 18.89 -16.00
N PRO A 367 -27.35 19.70 -15.83
CA PRO A 367 -26.17 19.63 -16.69
C PRO A 367 -25.46 18.28 -16.56
N ILE A 368 -24.98 17.80 -17.71
CA ILE A 368 -24.13 16.62 -17.80
C ILE A 368 -22.68 17.07 -17.63
N TYR A 369 -22.04 16.63 -16.55
CA TYR A 369 -20.66 17.01 -16.23
C TYR A 369 -19.62 16.08 -16.84
N ALA A 370 -19.96 14.82 -17.09
CA ALA A 370 -19.09 13.91 -17.82
C ALA A 370 -19.89 12.95 -18.71
N LEU A 371 -19.32 12.68 -19.88
CA LEU A 371 -19.85 11.78 -20.90
C LEU A 371 -18.69 10.96 -21.45
N GLN A 372 -18.78 9.64 -21.37
CA GLN A 372 -17.69 8.78 -21.83
C GLN A 372 -18.17 7.43 -22.33
N ARG A 373 -17.73 7.00 -23.51
CA ARG A 373 -17.92 5.62 -23.99
C ARG A 373 -17.09 4.63 -23.18
N ASN A 374 -17.61 3.41 -23.03
CA ASN A 374 -16.83 2.32 -22.46
C ASN A 374 -15.66 1.97 -23.42
N PRO A 375 -14.41 1.86 -22.93
CA PRO A 375 -13.25 1.68 -23.80
C PRO A 375 -13.28 0.41 -24.67
N ALA A 376 -13.87 -0.68 -24.17
CA ALA A 376 -14.00 -1.94 -24.94
C ALA A 376 -15.37 -2.08 -25.62
N PHE A 377 -16.43 -1.65 -24.94
CA PHE A 377 -17.80 -1.79 -25.42
C PHE A 377 -18.34 -0.44 -25.86
N VAL A 378 -17.84 0.08 -26.98
CA VAL A 378 -18.08 1.46 -27.47
C VAL A 378 -19.55 1.84 -27.72
N LYS A 379 -20.46 0.85 -27.79
CA LYS A 379 -21.90 1.11 -27.82
C LYS A 379 -22.48 1.54 -26.47
N ASN A 380 -21.79 1.23 -25.38
CA ASN A 380 -22.18 1.61 -24.03
C ASN A 380 -21.48 2.90 -23.64
N PHE A 381 -22.20 3.82 -23.01
CA PHE A 381 -21.66 5.09 -22.56
C PHE A 381 -22.16 5.45 -21.16
N LEU A 382 -21.30 6.12 -20.40
CA LEU A 382 -21.53 6.62 -19.06
C LEU A 382 -21.89 8.10 -19.14
N THR A 383 -22.93 8.49 -18.43
CA THR A 383 -23.31 9.88 -18.18
C THR A 383 -23.27 10.15 -16.69
N ILE A 384 -22.70 11.31 -16.34
CA ILE A 384 -22.66 11.80 -14.97
C ILE A 384 -23.23 13.19 -14.97
N GLY A 385 -24.29 13.36 -14.19
CA GLY A 385 -24.99 14.62 -13.98
C GLY A 385 -25.79 14.51 -12.70
N ASP A 386 -26.38 15.63 -12.26
CA ASP A 386 -27.25 15.67 -11.08
C ASP A 386 -26.66 14.93 -9.84
N TRP A 387 -27.38 13.94 -9.32
CA TRP A 387 -26.98 13.10 -8.19
C TRP A 387 -26.83 11.64 -8.60
N THR A 388 -26.73 11.33 -9.90
CA THR A 388 -26.73 9.95 -10.41
C THR A 388 -25.69 9.75 -11.50
N ALA A 389 -25.07 8.57 -11.52
CA ALA A 389 -24.29 8.10 -12.66
C ALA A 389 -25.14 7.05 -13.39
N ARG A 390 -25.25 7.17 -14.72
CA ARG A 390 -26.10 6.31 -15.55
C ARG A 390 -25.29 5.73 -16.69
N ILE A 391 -25.44 4.44 -16.93
CA ILE A 391 -24.86 3.73 -18.07
C ILE A 391 -25.98 3.47 -19.07
N TRP A 392 -25.71 3.79 -20.33
CA TRP A 392 -26.62 3.70 -21.44
C TRP A 392 -26.04 2.78 -22.51
N SER A 393 -26.91 2.24 -23.36
CA SER A 393 -26.53 1.62 -24.62
C SER A 393 -27.08 2.48 -25.75
N GLU A 394 -26.27 2.70 -26.80
CA GLU A 394 -26.72 3.39 -28.01
C GLU A 394 -27.97 2.75 -28.62
N ASP A 395 -28.13 1.43 -28.45
CA ASP A 395 -29.27 0.65 -28.95
C ASP A 395 -30.55 0.87 -28.10
N CYS A 396 -30.44 1.37 -26.86
CA CYS A 396 -31.55 1.58 -25.93
C CYS A 396 -31.79 3.08 -25.65
N LYS A 397 -32.72 3.70 -26.38
CA LYS A 397 -32.97 5.15 -26.29
C LYS A 397 -33.90 5.58 -25.15
N GLU A 398 -34.75 4.68 -24.68
CA GLU A 398 -35.83 5.02 -23.75
C GLU A 398 -35.37 5.07 -22.28
N SER A 399 -34.35 4.31 -21.92
CA SER A 399 -33.87 4.21 -20.53
C SER A 399 -32.40 3.82 -20.47
N SER A 400 -31.74 4.24 -19.38
CA SER A 400 -30.44 3.72 -18.97
C SER A 400 -30.53 2.23 -18.65
N ILE A 401 -29.45 1.49 -18.90
CA ILE A 401 -29.33 0.06 -18.59
C ILE A 401 -28.94 -0.18 -17.14
N ILE A 402 -28.12 0.69 -16.57
CA ILE A 402 -27.67 0.65 -15.17
C ILE A 402 -27.61 2.09 -14.65
N TRP A 403 -27.95 2.31 -13.39
CA TRP A 403 -27.81 3.60 -12.74
C TRP A 403 -27.47 3.43 -11.27
N THR A 404 -26.74 4.41 -10.71
CA THR A 404 -26.44 4.44 -9.28
C THR A 404 -27.63 4.95 -8.47
N SER A 405 -27.61 4.65 -7.17
CA SER A 405 -28.53 5.30 -6.23
C SER A 405 -28.26 6.81 -6.15
N TYR A 406 -29.28 7.57 -5.73
CA TYR A 406 -29.13 9.00 -5.53
C TYR A 406 -28.06 9.29 -4.48
N HIS A 407 -27.01 10.00 -4.90
CA HIS A 407 -25.93 10.40 -4.03
C HIS A 407 -26.36 11.55 -3.11
N ARG A 408 -25.72 11.65 -1.93
CA ARG A 408 -25.99 12.74 -0.96
C ARG A 408 -25.53 14.11 -1.44
N SER A 409 -24.58 14.14 -2.37
CA SER A 409 -24.00 15.35 -2.94
C SER A 409 -23.97 15.22 -4.45
N PHE A 410 -23.99 16.36 -5.16
CA PHE A 410 -23.93 16.39 -6.61
C PHE A 410 -22.68 15.68 -7.13
N LEU A 411 -22.83 14.97 -8.23
CA LEU A 411 -21.70 14.40 -8.95
C LEU A 411 -21.04 15.47 -9.81
N THR A 412 -19.71 15.54 -9.80
CA THR A 412 -18.93 16.59 -10.49
C THR A 412 -18.19 16.08 -11.72
N GLY A 413 -18.11 14.76 -11.90
CA GLY A 413 -17.40 14.15 -13.02
C GLY A 413 -17.13 12.69 -12.77
N GLY A 414 -16.57 12.02 -13.77
CA GLY A 414 -16.14 10.63 -13.64
C GLY A 414 -15.69 10.02 -14.96
N SER A 415 -15.15 8.82 -14.85
CA SER A 415 -14.50 8.13 -15.96
C SER A 415 -14.54 6.61 -15.80
N TRP A 416 -14.63 5.89 -16.90
CA TRP A 416 -14.31 4.47 -17.00
C TRP A 416 -12.84 4.21 -16.69
N SER A 417 -12.57 3.02 -16.16
CA SER A 417 -11.22 2.47 -16.13
C SER A 417 -10.80 2.06 -17.56
N PRO A 418 -9.59 2.41 -18.01
CA PRO A 418 -9.05 1.99 -19.31
C PRO A 418 -8.70 0.49 -19.34
N THR A 419 -8.42 -0.12 -18.18
CA THR A 419 -7.90 -1.50 -18.09
C THR A 419 -8.96 -2.50 -17.60
N ARG A 420 -9.90 -2.06 -16.76
CA ARG A 420 -11.00 -2.90 -16.27
C ARG A 420 -12.35 -2.31 -16.66
N TYR A 421 -12.91 -2.81 -17.76
CA TYR A 421 -14.12 -2.25 -18.39
C TYR A 421 -15.42 -2.38 -17.58
N SER A 422 -15.40 -3.08 -16.44
CA SER A 422 -16.51 -3.10 -15.47
C SER A 422 -16.42 -1.98 -14.42
N VAL A 423 -15.28 -1.30 -14.35
CA VAL A 423 -14.97 -0.32 -13.31
C VAL A 423 -15.12 1.10 -13.84
N PHE A 424 -15.83 1.94 -13.09
CA PHE A 424 -15.85 3.38 -13.32
C PHE A 424 -15.71 4.14 -11.99
N TYR A 425 -15.30 5.40 -12.10
CA TYR A 425 -15.05 6.27 -10.98
C TYR A 425 -15.97 7.49 -11.05
N THR A 426 -16.47 7.92 -9.90
CA THR A 426 -17.28 9.14 -9.78
C THR A 426 -16.67 10.08 -8.76
N THR A 427 -16.73 11.38 -9.04
CA THR A 427 -16.40 12.43 -8.07
C THR A 427 -17.65 13.12 -7.58
N ARG A 428 -17.63 13.52 -6.32
CA ARG A 428 -18.71 14.24 -5.65
C ARG A 428 -18.24 15.63 -5.23
N MET A 429 -19.20 16.55 -5.16
CA MET A 429 -18.98 17.90 -4.66
C MET A 429 -18.52 17.96 -3.19
N ASP A 430 -18.65 16.89 -2.40
CA ASP A 430 -18.15 16.84 -1.02
C ASP A 430 -16.67 16.43 -0.89
N GLY A 431 -15.98 16.25 -2.03
CA GLY A 431 -14.58 15.84 -2.10
C GLY A 431 -14.35 14.32 -2.06
N THR A 432 -15.41 13.53 -2.22
CA THR A 432 -15.34 12.06 -2.25
C THR A 432 -15.16 11.54 -3.67
N VAL A 433 -14.28 10.55 -3.82
CA VAL A 433 -14.13 9.73 -5.03
C VAL A 433 -14.65 8.34 -4.73
N ASP A 434 -15.55 7.85 -5.57
CA ASP A 434 -16.05 6.47 -5.50
C ASP A 434 -15.50 5.64 -6.65
N ALA A 435 -15.16 4.38 -6.36
CA ALA A 435 -14.88 3.35 -7.33
C ALA A 435 -16.04 2.35 -7.36
N TRP A 436 -16.61 2.16 -8.54
CA TRP A 436 -17.73 1.26 -8.82
C TRP A 436 -17.24 0.11 -9.69
N ASP A 437 -17.47 -1.13 -9.29
CA ASP A 437 -17.29 -2.31 -10.16
C ASP A 437 -18.66 -2.95 -10.38
N ILE A 438 -19.24 -2.75 -11.56
CA ILE A 438 -20.62 -3.16 -11.88
C ILE A 438 -20.84 -4.68 -11.82
N LEU A 439 -19.74 -5.46 -11.89
CA LEU A 439 -19.80 -6.91 -11.80
C LEU A 439 -19.74 -7.40 -10.35
N GLN A 440 -19.22 -6.59 -9.43
CA GLN A 440 -19.16 -6.93 -7.99
C GLN A 440 -20.39 -6.42 -7.24
N ASN A 441 -20.71 -5.12 -7.40
CA ASN A 441 -21.84 -4.50 -6.73
C ASN A 441 -22.43 -3.37 -7.59
N GLN A 442 -23.74 -3.44 -7.80
CA GLN A 442 -24.48 -2.45 -8.59
C GLN A 442 -25.17 -1.39 -7.74
N ARG A 443 -25.35 -1.64 -6.44
CA ARG A 443 -26.13 -0.75 -5.55
C ARG A 443 -25.25 0.24 -4.81
N GLU A 444 -24.04 -0.19 -4.45
CA GLU A 444 -23.10 0.60 -3.66
C GLU A 444 -21.71 0.57 -4.29
N ALA A 445 -20.96 1.64 -4.08
CA ALA A 445 -19.57 1.73 -4.51
C ALA A 445 -18.71 0.69 -3.78
N CYS A 446 -17.80 0.05 -4.51
CA CYS A 446 -16.85 -0.91 -3.96
C CYS A 446 -15.83 -0.22 -3.02
N LEU A 447 -15.56 1.06 -3.25
CA LEU A 447 -14.68 1.88 -2.41
C LEU A 447 -15.11 3.34 -2.50
N SER A 448 -15.23 4.01 -1.36
CA SER A 448 -15.44 5.47 -1.28
C SER A 448 -14.33 6.10 -0.46
N VAL A 449 -13.64 7.09 -1.03
CA VAL A 449 -12.47 7.74 -0.42
C VAL A 449 -12.69 9.25 -0.40
N LYS A 450 -12.64 9.86 0.78
CA LYS A 450 -12.68 11.31 0.91
C LYS A 450 -11.26 11.87 0.72
N VAL A 451 -11.02 12.53 -0.40
CA VAL A 451 -9.70 13.06 -0.78
C VAL A 451 -9.52 14.49 -0.28
N ASN A 452 -10.60 15.25 -0.18
CA ASN A 452 -10.57 16.65 0.27
C ASN A 452 -11.81 17.02 1.08
N MET A 453 -11.73 18.08 1.88
CA MET A 453 -12.85 18.71 2.58
C MET A 453 -13.51 19.84 1.77
N SER A 454 -12.89 20.29 0.66
CA SER A 454 -13.39 21.37 -0.20
C SER A 454 -14.11 20.87 -1.47
N SER A 455 -14.92 21.74 -2.07
CA SER A 455 -16.03 21.38 -2.95
C SER A 455 -15.73 21.06 -4.42
N SER A 456 -14.50 20.64 -4.76
CA SER A 456 -14.15 20.30 -6.15
C SER A 456 -13.14 19.15 -6.23
N CYS A 457 -13.54 18.10 -6.95
CA CYS A 457 -12.70 16.96 -7.32
C CYS A 457 -12.94 16.66 -8.80
N ASN A 458 -11.87 16.56 -9.58
CA ASN A 458 -11.90 16.11 -10.97
C ASN A 458 -11.10 14.81 -11.11
N LEU A 459 -11.45 14.02 -12.11
CA LEU A 459 -10.75 12.80 -12.47
C LEU A 459 -10.20 12.95 -13.90
N ALA A 460 -8.99 12.47 -14.12
CA ALA A 460 -8.47 12.21 -15.47
C ALA A 460 -8.31 10.72 -15.69
N GLN A 461 -8.63 10.28 -16.91
CA GLN A 461 -8.38 8.92 -17.36
C GLN A 461 -6.88 8.75 -17.65
N GLY A 462 -6.16 8.04 -16.78
CA GLY A 462 -4.84 7.51 -17.13
C GLY A 462 -4.97 6.43 -18.20
N GLN A 463 -3.92 6.17 -18.98
CA GLN A 463 -3.88 5.04 -19.91
C GLN A 463 -3.48 3.74 -19.21
#